data_AF-A0A970D514-F1
#
_entry.id   AF-A0A970D514-F1
#
_cell.length_a   1.000
_cell.length_b   1.000
_cell.length_c   1.000
_cell.angle_alpha   90.00
_cell.angle_beta   90.00
_cell.angle_gamma   90.00
#
_symmetry.space_group_name_H-M   'P 1'
#
loop_
_entity.id
_entity.type
_entity.pdbx_description
1 polymer ?
#
loop_
_entity_poly.entity_id
_entity_poly.type
_entity_poly.pdbx_seq_one_letter_code
_entity_poly.pdbx_strand_id
1 'polypeptide(L)'
;MKRSYFLFMFLSAALLMTLGCGTKKVLRGTLQGTVVDSQTGIGIAGATVTTTPATQTVTADINGRFTIYDVEPGVYTVLAYANDFNSNSYTVSVDGGMTANTNVVLVSTGGSFSRNVLPILSVNCSIIGCHNDASNASGLRLNSYENIMKGGRQGGVVYPYNASRSPLIQRIKGTVTPRMPHNRAALSTADQALLINWIEGGARDN
;
A
#
# COMPACT_ATOMS: atom_id res chain seq x y z
N MET A 1 76.78 50.81 -51.23
CA MET A 1 75.62 51.36 -50.48
C MET A 1 74.32 50.98 -51.19
N LYS A 2 73.71 49.84 -50.83
CA LYS A 2 72.30 49.50 -51.11
C LYS A 2 71.81 48.63 -49.95
N ARG A 3 70.75 49.08 -49.28
CA ARG A 3 70.16 48.48 -48.06
C ARG A 3 69.28 47.29 -48.46
N SER A 4 69.41 46.16 -47.76
CA SER A 4 68.42 45.07 -47.82
C SER A 4 67.92 44.76 -46.41
N TYR A 5 66.61 44.89 -46.27
CA TYR A 5 65.83 44.69 -45.06
C TYR A 5 65.59 43.18 -44.86
N PHE A 6 66.05 42.63 -43.74
CA PHE A 6 65.66 41.27 -43.29
C PHE A 6 64.44 41.40 -42.38
N LEU A 7 63.26 41.19 -42.96
CA LEU A 7 61.98 41.12 -42.25
C LEU A 7 61.84 39.67 -41.70
N PHE A 8 62.13 39.47 -40.41
CA PHE A 8 61.84 38.20 -39.74
C PHE A 8 60.34 38.11 -39.44
N MET A 9 59.63 37.35 -40.27
CA MET A 9 58.22 37.03 -40.10
C MET A 9 58.09 35.90 -39.05
N PHE A 10 57.78 36.26 -37.81
CA PHE A 10 57.36 35.30 -36.78
C PHE A 10 55.96 34.77 -37.13
N LEU A 11 55.89 33.55 -37.65
CA LEU A 11 54.65 32.82 -37.87
C LEU A 11 54.15 32.29 -36.50
N SER A 12 53.33 33.08 -35.80
CA SER A 12 52.61 32.63 -34.62
C SER A 12 51.45 31.73 -35.04
N ALA A 13 51.68 30.41 -35.02
CA ALA A 13 50.60 29.44 -35.09
C ALA A 13 49.81 29.48 -33.77
N ALA A 14 48.84 30.38 -33.67
CA ALA A 14 47.82 30.35 -32.63
C ALA A 14 46.86 29.18 -32.95
N LEU A 15 47.20 27.99 -32.48
CA LEU A 15 46.30 26.84 -32.44
C LEU A 15 45.20 27.14 -31.41
N LEU A 16 44.10 27.74 -31.88
CA LEU A 16 42.86 27.86 -31.12
C LEU A 16 42.32 26.45 -30.86
N MET A 17 42.71 25.85 -29.73
CA MET A 17 41.99 24.70 -29.17
C MET A 17 40.66 25.21 -28.67
N THR A 18 39.64 25.20 -29.54
CA THR A 18 38.25 25.34 -29.11
C THR A 18 37.92 24.13 -28.25
N LEU A 19 37.93 24.33 -26.93
CA LEU A 19 37.36 23.40 -25.97
C LEU A 19 35.87 23.24 -26.32
N GLY A 20 35.56 22.22 -27.14
CA GLY A 20 34.20 21.77 -27.36
C GLY A 20 33.64 21.33 -26.02
N CYS A 21 32.76 22.14 -25.43
CA CYS A 21 31.95 21.75 -24.29
C CYS A 21 30.91 20.72 -24.78
N GLY A 22 31.35 19.46 -24.91
CA GLY A 22 30.47 18.34 -25.19
C GLY A 22 29.65 18.05 -23.95
N THR A 23 28.41 18.52 -23.89
CA THR A 23 27.47 18.11 -22.85
C THR A 23 27.26 16.60 -22.97
N LYS A 24 27.76 15.80 -22.03
CA LYS A 24 27.46 14.36 -21.96
C LYS A 24 25.93 14.21 -21.96
N LYS A 25 25.37 13.56 -22.98
CA LYS A 25 23.94 13.25 -23.05
C LYS A 25 23.61 12.32 -21.88
N VAL A 26 22.90 12.83 -20.87
CA VAL A 26 22.41 12.01 -19.77
C VAL A 26 21.24 11.21 -20.31
N LEU A 27 21.40 9.89 -20.40
CA LEU A 27 20.29 8.99 -20.75
C LEU A 27 19.35 8.94 -19.54
N ARG A 28 18.06 9.21 -19.75
CA ARG A 28 17.04 9.05 -18.72
C ARG A 28 16.65 7.58 -18.59
N GLY A 29 16.42 7.14 -17.36
CA GLY A 29 15.96 5.79 -17.04
C GLY A 29 14.44 5.71 -16.90
N THR A 30 13.97 4.53 -16.49
CA THR A 30 12.57 4.26 -16.15
C THR A 30 12.52 3.64 -14.75
N LEU A 31 11.54 4.02 -13.94
CA LEU A 31 11.25 3.38 -12.67
C LEU A 31 9.93 2.62 -12.80
N GLN A 32 9.95 1.31 -12.62
CA GLN A 32 8.79 0.43 -12.66
C GLN A 32 8.62 -0.28 -11.33
N GLY A 33 7.39 -0.65 -10.99
CA GLY A 33 7.15 -1.44 -9.80
C GLY A 33 5.72 -1.88 -9.63
N THR A 34 5.48 -2.49 -8.48
CA THR A 34 4.14 -2.79 -7.97
C THR A 34 3.96 -2.20 -6.59
N VAL A 35 2.73 -1.80 -6.28
CA VAL A 35 2.27 -1.55 -4.91
C VAL A 35 1.42 -2.75 -4.52
N VAL A 36 1.79 -3.45 -3.47
CA VAL A 36 1.10 -4.67 -3.05
C VAL A 36 0.67 -4.58 -1.60
N ASP A 37 -0.44 -5.24 -1.29
CA ASP A 37 -0.88 -5.43 0.08
C ASP A 37 0.03 -6.46 0.75
N SER A 38 0.65 -6.08 1.86
CA SER A 38 1.54 -6.91 2.68
C SER A 38 0.90 -8.22 3.09
N GLN A 39 -0.43 -8.21 3.17
CA GLN A 39 -1.18 -9.30 3.70
C GLN A 39 -1.60 -10.27 2.57
N THR A 40 -2.17 -9.78 1.46
CA THR A 40 -2.65 -10.63 0.34
C THR A 40 -1.60 -10.90 -0.74
N GLY A 41 -0.59 -10.05 -0.87
CA GLY A 41 0.32 -10.04 -2.02
C GLY A 41 -0.35 -9.57 -3.31
N ILE A 42 -1.63 -9.18 -3.28
CA ILE A 42 -2.37 -8.66 -4.43
C ILE A 42 -1.96 -7.20 -4.65
N GLY A 43 -1.92 -6.79 -5.92
CA GLY A 43 -1.67 -5.40 -6.29
C GLY A 43 -2.76 -4.46 -5.80
N ILE A 44 -2.35 -3.33 -5.22
CA ILE A 44 -3.27 -2.30 -4.73
C ILE A 44 -3.58 -1.34 -5.86
N ALA A 45 -4.73 -1.53 -6.49
CA ALA A 45 -5.22 -0.65 -7.54
C ALA A 45 -5.48 0.76 -7.02
N GLY A 46 -5.11 1.77 -7.80
CA GLY A 46 -5.34 3.16 -7.42
C GLY A 46 -4.36 3.71 -6.37
N ALA A 47 -3.34 2.95 -5.97
CA ALA A 47 -2.31 3.46 -5.07
C ALA A 47 -1.53 4.61 -5.73
N THR A 48 -1.37 5.72 -5.03
CA THR A 48 -0.57 6.87 -5.47
C THR A 48 0.90 6.62 -5.15
N VAL A 49 1.77 6.84 -6.13
CA VAL A 49 3.22 6.69 -6.01
C VAL A 49 3.91 8.03 -6.29
N THR A 50 4.78 8.44 -5.37
CA THR A 50 5.60 9.66 -5.46
C THR A 50 7.06 9.32 -5.17
N THR A 51 7.99 10.19 -5.58
CA THR A 51 9.42 10.01 -5.31
C THR A 51 10.06 11.21 -4.62
N THR A 52 11.17 10.97 -3.94
CA THR A 52 12.12 11.99 -3.48
C THR A 52 13.53 11.61 -3.96
N PRO A 53 14.22 12.41 -4.79
CA PRO A 53 13.77 13.67 -5.41
C PRO A 53 12.47 13.53 -6.23
N ALA A 54 11.73 14.63 -6.34
CA ALA A 54 10.44 14.63 -7.01
C ALA A 54 10.58 14.31 -8.51
N THR A 55 9.79 13.35 -8.97
CA THR A 55 9.57 13.05 -10.39
C THR A 55 8.09 13.31 -10.72
N GLN A 56 7.45 12.44 -11.51
CA GLN A 56 6.02 12.48 -11.76
C GLN A 56 5.28 11.67 -10.70
N THR A 57 4.15 12.19 -10.21
CA THR A 57 3.21 11.40 -9.42
C THR A 57 2.41 10.50 -10.35
N VAL A 58 2.34 9.21 -10.04
CA VAL A 58 1.57 8.23 -10.82
C VAL A 58 0.61 7.45 -9.93
N THR A 59 -0.41 6.88 -10.55
CA THR A 59 -1.37 5.99 -9.88
C THR A 59 -1.20 4.58 -10.42
N ALA A 60 -1.16 3.60 -9.53
CA ALA A 60 -1.03 2.19 -9.87
C ALA A 60 -2.28 1.66 -10.59
N ASP A 61 -2.08 0.79 -11.57
CA ASP A 61 -3.13 0.14 -12.36
C ASP A 61 -3.93 -0.90 -11.55
N ILE A 62 -4.87 -1.59 -12.20
CA ILE A 62 -5.72 -2.62 -11.55
C ILE A 62 -4.93 -3.77 -10.92
N ASN A 63 -3.70 -4.02 -11.37
CA ASN A 63 -2.80 -5.04 -10.84
C ASN A 63 -1.76 -4.44 -9.87
N GLY A 64 -1.96 -3.19 -9.43
CA GLY A 64 -1.03 -2.46 -8.59
C GLY A 64 0.28 -2.06 -9.29
N ARG A 65 0.40 -2.20 -10.61
CA ARG A 65 1.63 -1.84 -11.34
C ARG A 65 1.69 -0.35 -11.59
N PHE A 66 2.89 0.22 -11.51
CA PHE A 66 3.15 1.61 -11.88
C PHE A 66 4.41 1.71 -12.74
N THR A 67 4.52 2.77 -13.53
CA THR A 67 5.73 3.10 -14.29
C THR A 67 5.89 4.61 -14.36
N ILE A 68 7.09 5.09 -14.05
CA ILE A 68 7.52 6.48 -14.15
C ILE A 68 8.62 6.53 -15.21
N TYR A 69 8.30 7.15 -16.35
CA TYR A 69 9.23 7.34 -17.46
C TYR A 69 10.10 8.58 -17.27
N ASP A 70 11.18 8.66 -18.05
CA ASP A 70 12.04 9.84 -18.17
C ASP A 70 12.66 10.31 -16.84
N VAL A 71 13.09 9.35 -16.01
CA VAL A 71 13.68 9.60 -14.70
C VAL A 71 15.18 9.89 -14.85
N GLU A 72 15.68 10.95 -14.20
CA GLU A 72 17.11 11.25 -14.19
C GLU A 72 17.88 10.20 -13.39
N PRO A 73 19.11 9.83 -13.80
CA PRO A 73 19.90 8.88 -13.02
C PRO A 73 20.15 9.37 -11.60
N GLY A 74 19.94 8.50 -10.61
CA GLY A 74 20.05 8.86 -9.21
C GLY A 74 19.38 7.86 -8.26
N VAL A 75 19.49 8.14 -6.96
CA VAL A 75 18.83 7.36 -5.91
C VAL A 75 17.55 8.05 -5.50
N TYR A 76 16.45 7.30 -5.49
CA TYR A 76 15.10 7.80 -5.18
C TYR A 76 14.50 7.03 -4.01
N THR A 77 13.86 7.76 -3.10
CA THR A 77 12.89 7.19 -2.16
C THR A 77 11.53 7.19 -2.81
N VAL A 78 10.96 6.02 -3.07
CA VAL A 78 9.64 5.80 -3.65
C VAL A 78 8.65 5.60 -2.51
N LEU A 79 7.72 6.53 -2.35
CA LEU A 79 6.63 6.48 -1.37
C LEU A 79 5.35 6.05 -2.09
N ALA A 80 4.64 5.07 -1.53
CA ALA A 80 3.29 4.73 -1.98
C ALA A 80 2.26 4.92 -0.86
N TYR A 81 1.07 5.35 -1.25
CA TYR A 81 -0.09 5.54 -0.39
C TYR A 81 -1.35 5.02 -1.10
N ALA A 82 -2.25 4.44 -0.32
CA ALA A 82 -3.60 4.10 -0.76
C ALA A 82 -4.57 4.32 0.39
N ASN A 83 -5.84 4.58 0.06
CA ASN A 83 -6.89 4.62 1.07
C ASN A 83 -6.95 3.29 1.81
N ASP A 84 -7.13 3.35 3.14
CA ASP A 84 -7.16 2.17 4.00
C ASP A 84 -5.83 1.40 4.10
N PHE A 85 -4.71 2.02 3.73
CA PHE A 85 -3.38 1.46 3.93
C PHE A 85 -2.45 2.47 4.62
N ASN A 86 -1.57 1.96 5.47
CA ASN A 86 -0.42 2.72 5.93
C ASN A 86 0.51 2.94 4.74
N SER A 87 0.90 4.19 4.49
CA SER A 87 1.92 4.50 3.48
C SER A 87 3.25 3.87 3.84
N ASN A 88 4.03 3.48 2.83
CA ASN A 88 5.37 2.93 3.01
C ASN A 88 6.30 3.40 1.89
N SER A 89 7.62 3.33 2.12
CA SER A 89 8.61 3.79 1.16
C SER A 89 9.80 2.84 0.98
N TYR A 90 10.38 2.84 -0.23
CA TYR A 90 11.56 2.05 -0.58
C TYR A 90 12.57 2.89 -1.37
N THR A 91 13.85 2.63 -1.14
CA THR A 91 14.92 3.29 -1.91
C THR A 91 15.28 2.47 -3.14
N VAL A 92 15.45 3.13 -4.28
CA VAL A 92 15.82 2.51 -5.57
C VAL A 92 16.84 3.38 -6.30
N SER A 93 17.81 2.74 -6.96
CA SER A 93 18.75 3.43 -7.86
C SER A 93 18.25 3.33 -9.30
N VAL A 94 18.18 4.46 -9.99
CA VAL A 94 17.87 4.54 -11.42
C VAL A 94 19.15 4.87 -12.16
N ASP A 95 19.58 3.98 -13.05
CA ASP A 95 20.71 4.22 -13.94
C ASP A 95 20.23 4.71 -15.30
N GLY A 96 21.07 5.50 -15.99
CA GLY A 96 20.70 6.12 -17.25
C GLY A 96 20.44 5.11 -18.37
N GLY A 97 19.28 5.21 -19.01
CA GLY A 97 18.84 4.29 -20.07
C GLY A 97 18.37 2.92 -19.55
N MET A 98 18.37 2.69 -18.24
CA MET A 98 17.98 1.42 -17.62
C MET A 98 16.59 1.51 -17.00
N THR A 99 15.96 0.35 -16.76
CA THR A 99 14.73 0.24 -15.97
C THR A 99 15.08 -0.26 -14.56
N ALA A 100 14.80 0.56 -13.55
CA ALA A 100 14.87 0.19 -12.15
C ALA A 100 13.54 -0.40 -11.70
N ASN A 101 13.58 -1.44 -10.87
CA ASN A 101 12.40 -2.13 -10.36
C ASN A 101 12.32 -1.98 -8.84
N THR A 102 11.12 -1.73 -8.31
CA THR A 102 10.86 -1.74 -6.87
C THR A 102 9.48 -2.32 -6.56
N ASN A 103 9.29 -2.84 -5.35
CA ASN A 103 8.00 -3.31 -4.88
C ASN A 103 7.70 -2.61 -3.56
N VAL A 104 6.62 -1.83 -3.52
CA VAL A 104 6.21 -1.08 -2.32
C VAL A 104 5.10 -1.84 -1.62
N VAL A 105 5.41 -2.38 -0.44
CA VAL A 105 4.47 -3.16 0.35
C VAL A 105 3.73 -2.26 1.32
N LEU A 106 2.40 -2.20 1.21
CA LEU A 106 1.54 -1.43 2.12
C LEU A 106 0.79 -2.35 3.08
N VAL A 107 0.53 -1.89 4.30
CA VAL A 107 -0.21 -2.66 5.30
C VAL A 107 -1.61 -2.08 5.42
N SER A 108 -2.65 -2.90 5.20
CA SER A 108 -4.05 -2.46 5.38
C SER A 108 -4.27 -1.95 6.80
N THR A 109 -4.91 -0.79 6.95
CA THR A 109 -5.29 -0.21 8.23
C THR A 109 -6.53 -0.90 8.82
N GLY A 110 -7.42 -1.42 7.97
CA GLY A 110 -8.59 -2.22 8.36
C GLY A 110 -8.31 -3.71 8.14
N GLY A 111 -8.30 -4.50 9.22
CA GLY A 111 -7.96 -5.93 9.17
C GLY A 111 -8.70 -6.69 8.07
N SER A 112 -8.05 -7.68 7.45
CA SER A 112 -8.65 -8.49 6.39
C SER A 112 -9.74 -9.40 6.95
N PHE A 113 -10.87 -9.52 6.25
CA PHE A 113 -11.93 -10.43 6.67
C PHE A 113 -11.43 -11.87 6.71
N SER A 114 -10.91 -12.37 5.59
CA SER A 114 -10.53 -13.77 5.42
C SER A 114 -9.38 -14.21 6.34
N ARG A 115 -8.37 -13.35 6.56
CA ARG A 115 -7.19 -13.68 7.36
C ARG A 115 -7.26 -13.29 8.82
N ASN A 116 -7.96 -12.21 9.17
CA ASN A 116 -7.97 -11.71 10.54
C ASN A 116 -9.33 -11.97 11.20
N VAL A 117 -10.42 -11.54 10.58
CA VAL A 117 -11.74 -11.57 11.20
C VAL A 117 -12.31 -12.98 11.25
N LEU A 118 -12.35 -13.69 10.12
CA LEU A 118 -12.97 -15.01 10.03
C LEU A 118 -12.31 -16.04 10.95
N PRO A 119 -10.96 -16.11 11.10
CA PRO A 119 -10.34 -17.01 12.07
C PRO A 119 -10.73 -16.69 13.52
N ILE A 120 -10.77 -15.41 13.88
CA ILE A 120 -11.22 -14.96 15.21
C ILE A 120 -12.65 -15.42 15.46
N LEU A 121 -13.56 -15.19 14.51
CA LEU A 121 -14.95 -15.59 14.60
C LEU A 121 -15.11 -17.11 14.65
N SER A 122 -14.34 -17.85 13.85
CA SER A 122 -14.40 -19.32 13.77
C SER A 122 -14.03 -19.98 15.09
N VAL A 123 -12.99 -19.48 15.76
CA VAL A 123 -12.50 -20.03 17.03
C VAL A 123 -13.37 -19.62 18.23
N ASN A 124 -13.87 -18.39 18.22
CA ASN A 124 -14.49 -17.80 19.40
C ASN A 124 -16.02 -17.77 19.36
N CYS A 125 -16.64 -17.78 18.17
CA CYS A 125 -18.06 -17.48 18.00
C CYS A 125 -18.81 -18.53 17.17
N SER A 126 -18.26 -18.92 16.02
CA SER A 126 -18.86 -19.87 15.09
C SER A 126 -18.51 -21.33 15.42
N ILE A 127 -18.71 -21.68 16.69
CA ILE A 127 -18.54 -23.04 17.19
C ILE A 127 -19.91 -23.71 17.43
N ILE A 128 -19.90 -25.03 17.57
CA ILE A 128 -21.11 -25.82 17.86
C ILE A 128 -21.74 -25.31 19.17
N GLY A 129 -23.07 -25.13 19.16
CA GLY A 129 -23.83 -24.56 20.27
C GLY A 129 -23.87 -23.02 20.34
N CYS A 130 -23.16 -22.30 19.45
CA CYS A 130 -23.08 -20.83 19.47
C CYS A 130 -23.67 -20.19 18.19
N HIS A 131 -22.84 -19.75 17.24
CA HIS A 131 -23.27 -18.98 16.05
C HIS A 131 -22.78 -19.60 14.74
N ASN A 132 -23.07 -20.89 14.54
CA ASN A 132 -22.72 -21.64 13.33
C ASN A 132 -23.98 -22.18 12.61
N ASP A 133 -23.80 -23.00 11.58
CA ASP A 133 -24.91 -23.53 10.79
C ASP A 133 -25.81 -24.50 11.56
N ALA A 134 -25.21 -25.33 12.41
CA ALA A 134 -25.90 -26.36 13.21
C ALA A 134 -26.55 -25.79 14.48
N SER A 135 -26.05 -24.65 14.97
CA SER A 135 -26.47 -23.99 16.19
C SER A 135 -26.35 -22.49 15.96
N ASN A 136 -27.46 -21.83 15.66
CA ASN A 136 -27.51 -20.41 15.37
C ASN A 136 -28.23 -19.67 16.50
N ALA A 137 -27.56 -19.47 17.64
CA ALA A 137 -28.10 -18.65 18.71
C ALA A 137 -28.55 -17.29 18.15
N SER A 138 -29.80 -16.91 18.44
CA SER A 138 -30.48 -15.74 17.87
C SER A 138 -30.59 -15.73 16.33
N GLY A 139 -30.47 -16.89 15.68
CA GLY A 139 -30.43 -17.06 14.22
C GLY A 139 -29.20 -16.46 13.55
N LEU A 140 -28.14 -16.12 14.30
CA LEU A 140 -26.93 -15.51 13.77
C LEU A 140 -25.90 -16.59 13.39
N ARG A 141 -25.28 -16.42 12.21
CA ARG A 141 -24.18 -17.24 11.71
C ARG A 141 -22.95 -16.37 11.47
N LEU A 142 -21.77 -16.84 11.88
CA LEU A 142 -20.51 -16.07 11.85
C LEU A 142 -19.37 -16.83 11.14
N ASN A 143 -19.71 -17.80 10.29
CA ASN A 143 -18.78 -18.66 9.55
C ASN A 143 -18.44 -18.16 8.13
N SER A 144 -19.01 -17.06 7.67
CA SER A 144 -18.72 -16.48 6.35
C SER A 144 -19.00 -14.98 6.33
N TYR A 145 -18.44 -14.29 5.34
CA TYR A 145 -18.68 -12.87 5.10
C TYR A 145 -20.17 -12.60 4.87
N GLU A 146 -20.78 -13.37 3.97
CA GLU A 146 -22.20 -13.25 3.66
C GLU A 146 -23.07 -13.39 4.92
N ASN A 147 -22.77 -14.39 5.76
CA ASN A 147 -23.56 -14.67 6.96
C ASN A 147 -23.45 -13.56 8.01
N ILE A 148 -22.24 -13.05 8.28
CA ILE A 148 -22.08 -11.98 9.28
C ILE A 148 -22.72 -10.67 8.82
N MET A 149 -22.62 -10.34 7.53
CA MET A 149 -23.20 -9.12 6.97
C MET A 149 -24.73 -9.21 6.89
N LYS A 150 -25.28 -10.42 6.67
CA LYS A 150 -26.73 -10.69 6.72
C LYS A 150 -27.31 -10.50 8.13
N GLY A 151 -26.55 -10.84 9.17
CA GLY A 151 -26.99 -10.75 10.56
C GLY A 151 -27.91 -11.90 11.01
N GLY A 152 -28.68 -11.66 12.07
CA GLY A 152 -29.54 -12.67 12.70
C GLY A 152 -31.00 -12.24 12.80
N ARG A 153 -31.78 -12.90 13.67
CA ARG A 153 -33.21 -12.58 13.88
C ARG A 153 -33.46 -11.16 14.41
N GLN A 154 -32.44 -10.55 15.02
CA GLN A 154 -32.50 -9.18 15.54
C GLN A 154 -31.99 -8.14 14.53
N GLY A 155 -31.70 -8.55 13.29
CA GLY A 155 -31.17 -7.69 12.23
C GLY A 155 -29.64 -7.77 12.08
N GLY A 156 -29.09 -6.76 11.42
CA GLY A 156 -27.66 -6.65 11.12
C GLY A 156 -26.82 -6.51 12.38
N VAL A 157 -25.63 -7.13 12.37
CA VAL A 157 -24.68 -7.09 13.50
C VAL A 157 -23.40 -6.31 13.20
N VAL A 158 -23.15 -6.01 11.93
CA VAL A 158 -22.04 -5.19 11.44
C VAL A 158 -22.61 -4.01 10.68
N TYR A 159 -22.20 -2.81 11.07
CA TYR A 159 -22.48 -1.56 10.38
C TYR A 159 -21.15 -0.99 9.86
N PRO A 160 -20.87 -1.10 8.55
CA PRO A 160 -19.65 -0.57 7.95
C PRO A 160 -19.37 0.88 8.36
N TYR A 161 -18.10 1.20 8.59
CA TYR A 161 -17.62 2.52 9.04
C TYR A 161 -18.14 2.95 10.42
N ASN A 162 -18.73 2.03 11.20
CA ASN A 162 -19.24 2.34 12.53
C ASN A 162 -19.17 1.14 13.48
N ALA A 163 -17.96 0.83 13.97
CA ALA A 163 -17.75 -0.25 14.92
C ALA A 163 -18.48 0.01 16.24
N SER A 164 -18.53 1.28 16.70
CA SER A 164 -19.19 1.64 17.96
C SER A 164 -20.70 1.34 17.99
N ARG A 165 -21.39 1.48 16.86
CA ARG A 165 -22.82 1.16 16.73
C ARG A 165 -23.08 -0.27 16.30
N SER A 166 -22.07 -1.01 15.87
CA SER A 166 -22.21 -2.41 15.44
C SER A 166 -22.51 -3.32 16.63
N PRO A 167 -23.66 -4.03 16.66
CA PRO A 167 -24.01 -4.93 17.75
C PRO A 167 -22.93 -5.98 18.05
N LEU A 168 -22.21 -6.46 17.03
CA LEU A 168 -21.09 -7.39 17.20
C LEU A 168 -20.07 -6.85 18.22
N ILE A 169 -19.61 -5.61 18.04
CA ILE A 169 -18.60 -4.99 18.91
C ILE A 169 -19.18 -4.65 20.27
N GLN A 170 -20.43 -4.18 20.34
CA GLN A 170 -21.10 -3.89 21.61
C GLN A 170 -21.21 -5.13 22.50
N ARG A 171 -21.56 -6.28 21.90
CA ARG A 171 -21.61 -7.57 22.58
C ARG A 171 -20.22 -8.03 23.02
N ILE A 172 -19.20 -7.88 22.17
CA ILE A 172 -17.81 -8.26 22.49
C ILE A 172 -17.27 -7.43 23.66
N LYS A 173 -17.51 -6.12 23.66
CA LYS A 173 -17.09 -5.20 24.73
C LYS A 173 -17.97 -5.31 25.98
N GLY A 174 -19.10 -6.01 25.91
CA GLY A 174 -20.05 -6.15 27.01
C GLY A 174 -20.83 -4.89 27.35
N THR A 175 -20.84 -3.89 26.46
CA THR A 175 -21.70 -2.70 26.61
C THR A 175 -23.17 -3.03 26.41
N VAL A 176 -23.46 -4.18 25.77
CA VAL A 176 -24.80 -4.78 25.66
C VAL A 176 -24.73 -6.24 26.14
N THR A 177 -25.68 -6.66 26.97
CA THR A 177 -25.69 -7.96 27.67
C THR A 177 -26.65 -8.99 27.05
N PRO A 178 -26.30 -10.28 26.99
CA PRO A 178 -25.04 -10.87 27.45
C PRO A 178 -23.82 -10.44 26.61
N ARG A 179 -22.67 -10.35 27.29
CA ARG A 179 -21.36 -10.14 26.67
C ARG A 179 -20.94 -11.41 25.94
N MET A 180 -20.38 -11.25 24.75
CA MET A 180 -19.87 -12.34 23.92
C MET A 180 -18.33 -12.37 23.93
N PRO A 181 -17.70 -13.53 23.85
CA PRO A 181 -18.31 -14.87 23.85
C PRO A 181 -18.98 -15.21 25.21
N HIS A 182 -20.20 -15.75 25.22
CA HIS A 182 -20.99 -15.97 26.44
C HIS A 182 -20.38 -17.05 27.33
N ASN A 183 -20.28 -16.82 28.65
CA ASN A 183 -19.68 -17.73 29.64
C ASN A 183 -18.28 -18.28 29.27
N ARG A 184 -17.56 -17.55 28.42
CA ARG A 184 -16.17 -17.83 28.03
C ARG A 184 -15.31 -16.61 28.30
N ALA A 185 -13.99 -16.79 28.20
CA ALA A 185 -13.02 -15.71 28.30
C ALA A 185 -13.34 -14.59 27.28
N ALA A 186 -13.06 -13.35 27.68
CA ALA A 186 -13.16 -12.22 26.77
C ALA A 186 -12.13 -12.37 25.64
N LEU A 187 -12.47 -11.83 24.48
CA LEU A 187 -11.56 -11.77 23.34
C LEU A 187 -10.36 -10.87 23.68
N SER A 188 -9.17 -11.18 23.16
CA SER A 188 -7.97 -10.37 23.41
C SER A 188 -8.15 -8.94 22.88
N THR A 189 -7.44 -7.96 23.45
CA THR A 189 -7.49 -6.57 22.97
C THR A 189 -7.01 -6.45 21.52
N ALA A 190 -6.05 -7.28 21.12
CA ALA A 190 -5.54 -7.34 19.75
C ALA A 190 -6.61 -7.87 18.77
N ASP A 191 -7.29 -8.96 19.12
CA ASP A 191 -8.37 -9.51 18.29
C ASP A 191 -9.57 -8.57 18.21
N GLN A 192 -9.91 -7.90 19.32
CA GLN A 192 -10.94 -6.86 19.32
C GLN A 192 -10.56 -5.71 18.38
N ALA A 193 -9.30 -5.27 18.38
CA ALA A 193 -8.81 -4.22 17.50
C ALA A 193 -8.90 -4.64 16.02
N LEU A 194 -8.60 -5.89 15.67
CA LEU A 194 -8.75 -6.39 14.30
C LEU A 194 -10.20 -6.34 13.82
N LEU A 195 -11.16 -6.76 14.67
CA LEU A 195 -12.58 -6.68 14.37
C LEU A 195 -13.07 -5.22 14.23
N ILE A 196 -12.64 -4.34 15.14
CA ILE A 196 -12.98 -2.91 15.10
C ILE A 196 -12.43 -2.28 13.82
N ASN A 197 -11.14 -2.47 13.54
CA ASN A 197 -10.48 -1.88 12.37
C ASN A 197 -11.07 -2.38 11.06
N TRP A 198 -11.44 -3.67 10.98
CA TRP A 198 -12.14 -4.19 9.81
C TRP A 198 -13.49 -3.47 9.59
N ILE A 199 -14.28 -3.28 10.64
CA ILE A 199 -15.58 -2.58 10.52
C ILE A 199 -15.38 -1.10 10.18
N GLU A 200 -14.46 -0.41 10.85
CA GLU A 200 -14.14 0.99 10.57
C GLU A 200 -13.59 1.16 9.14
N GLY A 201 -12.83 0.19 8.64
CA GLY A 201 -12.38 0.08 7.24
C GLY A 201 -13.47 -0.41 6.28
N GLY A 202 -14.74 -0.16 6.57
CA GLY A 202 -15.86 -0.46 5.68
C GLY A 202 -16.30 -1.93 5.61
N ALA A 203 -15.81 -2.80 6.50
CA ALA A 203 -16.17 -4.21 6.59
C ALA A 203 -16.08 -4.95 5.24
N ARG A 204 -14.93 -4.83 4.55
CA ARG A 204 -14.72 -5.41 3.21
C ARG A 204 -14.53 -6.93 3.25
N ASP A 205 -14.89 -7.60 2.15
CA ASP A 205 -14.59 -9.02 1.93
C ASP A 205 -13.22 -9.16 1.25
N ASN A 206 -12.15 -9.32 2.03
CA ASN A 206 -10.75 -9.26 1.58
C ASN A 206 -9.79 -10.18 2.33
#